data_AF-A0A7X9EW12-F1
#
_entry.id   AF-A0A7X9EW12-F1
#
_cell.length_a   1.000
_cell.length_b   1.000
_cell.length_c   1.000
_cell.angle_alpha   90.00
_cell.angle_beta   90.00
_cell.angle_gamma   90.00
#
_symmetry.space_group_name_H-M   'P 1'
#
loop_
_entity.id
_entity.type
_entity.pdbx_description
1 polymer ?
#
loop_
_entity_poly.entity_id
_entity_poly.type
_entity_poly.pdbx_seq_one_letter_code
_entity_poly.pdbx_strand_id
1 'polypeptide(L)'
;TDSPTSPSKNRFFRPATVHQYIIGLMNEINPAHHDFLQVEAYGLVTSQAKLISWVYDVLSIAPEIAEDEMRAALFVEELMLVEQINNLIKRALRNADMDERSIEYAEVLFLNQVQVGIFGEFQSGLATTDTSVDDWRESIIKNWRSKVNHIARDVFEKALDRNGTTAKLLEKSVKSRGVFYGQLKKKIAMREVQGNG
;
A
#
# COMPACT_ATOMS: atom_id res chain seq x y z
N THR A 1 -18.56 -33.63 -15.96
CA THR A 1 -18.25 -33.46 -14.53
C THR A 1 -17.13 -32.46 -14.46
N ASP A 2 -17.52 -31.18 -14.41
CA ASP A 2 -16.57 -30.07 -14.41
C ASP A 2 -16.03 -29.90 -13.00
N SER A 3 -14.77 -30.29 -12.81
CA SER A 3 -14.03 -29.99 -11.60
C SER A 3 -13.84 -28.47 -11.51
N PRO A 4 -14.21 -27.81 -10.40
CA PRO A 4 -13.94 -26.40 -10.22
C PRO A 4 -12.42 -26.21 -10.12
N THR A 5 -11.86 -25.44 -11.05
CA THR A 5 -10.50 -24.94 -10.99
C THR A 5 -10.33 -24.13 -9.71
N SER A 6 -9.52 -24.66 -8.79
CA SER A 6 -9.05 -23.98 -7.59
C SER A 6 -8.53 -22.58 -7.94
N PRO A 7 -8.81 -21.54 -7.13
CA PRO A 7 -8.26 -20.22 -7.36
C PRO A 7 -6.74 -20.32 -7.37
N SER A 8 -6.10 -19.81 -8.43
CA SER A 8 -4.65 -19.78 -8.57
C SER A 8 -4.04 -19.14 -7.33
N LYS A 9 -3.29 -19.93 -6.54
CA LYS A 9 -2.42 -19.39 -5.49
C LYS A 9 -1.59 -18.28 -6.12
N ASN A 10 -1.72 -17.05 -5.62
CA ASN A 10 -0.82 -15.95 -5.98
C ASN A 10 0.60 -16.44 -5.71
N ARG A 11 1.30 -16.84 -6.78
CA ARG A 11 2.64 -17.37 -6.67
C ARG A 11 3.54 -16.18 -6.39
N PHE A 12 4.22 -16.20 -5.24
CA PHE A 12 5.25 -15.20 -4.95
C PHE A 12 6.25 -15.19 -6.10
N PHE A 13 6.32 -14.08 -6.82
CA PHE A 13 7.21 -13.92 -7.98
C PHE A 13 8.25 -12.87 -7.63
N ARG A 14 9.50 -13.32 -7.51
CA ARG A 14 10.67 -12.45 -7.41
C ARG A 14 11.36 -12.40 -8.77
N PRO A 15 11.75 -11.23 -9.29
CA PRO A 15 12.59 -11.15 -10.48
C PRO A 15 13.86 -11.99 -10.31
N ALA A 16 14.28 -12.68 -11.37
CA ALA A 16 15.42 -13.59 -11.31
C ALA A 16 16.71 -12.91 -10.82
N THR A 17 16.90 -11.62 -11.15
CA THR A 17 18.02 -10.79 -10.71
C THR A 17 18.02 -10.55 -9.19
N VAL A 18 16.86 -10.26 -8.61
CA VAL A 18 16.69 -10.10 -7.15
C VAL A 18 16.93 -11.43 -6.44
N HIS A 19 16.41 -12.52 -7.00
CA HIS A 19 16.61 -13.86 -6.47
C HIS A 19 18.09 -14.28 -6.47
N GLN A 20 18.81 -13.99 -7.56
CA GLN A 20 20.25 -14.25 -7.69
C GLN A 20 21.08 -13.42 -6.70
N TYR A 21 20.74 -12.14 -6.50
CA TYR A 21 21.42 -11.28 -5.52
C TYR A 21 21.28 -11.81 -4.10
N ILE A 22 20.07 -12.18 -3.70
CA ILE A 22 19.77 -12.71 -2.36
C ILE A 22 20.49 -14.05 -2.12
N ILE A 23 20.40 -14.99 -3.06
CA ILE A 23 20.97 -16.34 -2.86
C ILE A 23 22.49 -16.36 -2.97
N GLY A 24 23.05 -15.59 -3.92
CA GLY A 24 24.47 -15.69 -4.28
C GLY A 24 25.36 -14.61 -3.68
N LEU A 25 24.89 -13.37 -3.57
CA LEU A 25 25.76 -12.22 -3.27
C LEU A 25 25.59 -11.67 -1.84
N MET A 26 24.41 -11.74 -1.25
CA MET A 26 24.20 -11.22 0.12
C MET A 26 25.01 -11.95 1.19
N ASN A 27 25.32 -13.24 0.99
CA ASN A 27 26.17 -13.99 1.91
C ASN A 27 27.67 -13.73 1.71
N GLU A 28 28.06 -13.24 0.52
CA GLU A 28 29.46 -12.96 0.14
C GLU A 28 29.83 -11.48 0.39
N ILE A 29 28.86 -10.58 0.25
CA ILE A 29 28.99 -9.15 0.54
C ILE A 29 28.64 -8.96 2.01
N ASN A 30 29.65 -8.67 2.83
CA ASN A 30 29.55 -8.45 4.27
C ASN A 30 28.21 -7.81 4.71
N PRO A 31 27.35 -8.54 5.46
CA PRO A 31 26.03 -8.05 5.90
C PRO A 31 26.08 -6.76 6.74
N ALA A 32 27.26 -6.41 7.26
CA ALA A 32 27.47 -5.24 8.10
C ALA A 32 27.40 -3.88 7.38
N HIS A 33 27.18 -3.83 6.05
CA HIS A 33 27.30 -2.59 5.26
C HIS A 33 26.12 -2.20 4.38
N HIS A 34 25.02 -2.96 4.39
CA HIS A 34 23.85 -2.60 3.58
C HIS A 34 22.56 -2.56 4.41
N ASP A 35 22.19 -1.35 4.84
CA ASP A 35 20.93 -1.09 5.53
C ASP A 35 19.70 -1.36 4.63
N PHE A 36 19.87 -1.31 3.29
CA PHE A 36 18.79 -1.48 2.32
C PHE A 36 19.25 -2.15 1.02
N LEU A 37 18.40 -3.02 0.47
CA LEU A 37 18.43 -3.46 -0.93
C LEU A 37 17.83 -2.37 -1.82
N GLN A 38 18.62 -1.81 -2.73
CA GLN A 38 18.14 -0.86 -3.72
C GLN A 38 17.81 -1.57 -5.04
N VAL A 39 16.57 -1.45 -5.48
CA VAL A 39 16.07 -1.94 -6.77
C VAL A 39 15.80 -0.76 -7.67
N GLU A 40 16.56 -0.64 -8.73
CA GLU A 40 16.34 0.37 -9.77
C GLU A 40 15.44 -0.18 -10.87
N ALA A 41 14.33 0.51 -11.12
CA ALA A 41 13.38 0.18 -12.17
C ALA A 41 13.47 1.22 -13.29
N TYR A 42 13.76 0.74 -14.50
CA TYR A 42 13.82 1.55 -15.71
C TYR A 42 12.71 1.12 -16.66
N GLY A 43 11.98 2.08 -17.22
CA GLY A 43 10.85 1.79 -18.09
C GLY A 43 10.58 2.89 -19.11
N LEU A 44 9.91 2.49 -20.21
CA LEU A 44 9.37 3.42 -21.20
C LEU A 44 7.85 3.34 -21.17
N VAL A 45 7.19 4.47 -20.96
CA VAL A 45 5.74 4.58 -21.12
C VAL A 45 5.46 4.92 -22.57
N THR A 46 4.76 4.04 -23.27
CA THR A 46 4.44 4.20 -24.68
C THR A 46 2.93 4.12 -24.92
N SER A 47 2.45 4.79 -25.97
CA SER A 47 1.13 4.58 -26.55
C SER A 47 1.32 4.15 -28.00
N GLN A 48 1.16 2.85 -28.25
CA GLN A 48 1.52 2.21 -29.52
C GLN A 48 3.00 2.49 -29.87
N ALA A 49 3.27 3.16 -30.99
CA ALA A 49 4.62 3.54 -31.41
C ALA A 49 5.11 4.87 -30.82
N LYS A 50 4.27 5.59 -30.06
CA LYS A 50 4.64 6.89 -29.48
C LYS A 50 5.26 6.71 -28.11
N LEU A 51 6.47 7.24 -27.93
CA LEU A 51 7.05 7.43 -26.60
C LEU A 51 6.30 8.56 -25.87
N ILE A 52 5.80 8.27 -24.67
CA ILE A 52 5.16 9.26 -23.79
C ILE A 52 6.20 9.78 -22.79
N SER A 53 6.84 8.88 -22.06
CA SER A 53 7.85 9.24 -21.05
C SER A 53 8.82 8.10 -20.78
N TRP A 54 9.97 8.46 -20.22
CA TRP A 54 10.90 7.53 -19.58
C TRP A 54 10.68 7.59 -18.07
N VAL A 55 10.74 6.43 -17.43
CA VAL A 55 10.55 6.25 -16.00
C VAL A 55 11.83 5.65 -15.43
N TYR A 56 12.31 6.28 -14.36
CA TYR A 56 13.36 5.77 -13.51
C TYR A 56 12.89 5.90 -12.07
N ASP A 57 12.74 4.77 -11.40
CA ASP A 57 12.33 4.69 -10.01
C ASP A 57 13.36 3.88 -9.21
N VAL A 58 13.58 4.28 -7.97
CA VAL A 58 14.45 3.58 -7.03
C VAL A 58 13.63 3.13 -5.84
N LEU A 59 13.57 1.82 -5.62
CA LEU A 59 12.89 1.20 -4.49
C LEU A 59 13.93 0.72 -3.48
N SER A 60 13.83 1.19 -2.24
CA SER A 60 14.71 0.77 -1.14
C SER A 60 13.93 -0.15 -0.20
N ILE A 61 14.32 -1.42 -0.12
CA ILE A 61 13.64 -2.45 0.67
C ILE A 61 14.63 -3.03 1.68
N ALA A 62 14.19 -3.27 2.92
CA ALA A 62 15.03 -3.95 3.91
C ALA A 62 15.31 -5.39 3.45
N PRO A 63 16.58 -5.85 3.43
CA PRO A 63 16.91 -7.17 2.90
C PRO A 63 16.15 -8.31 3.62
N GLU A 64 15.90 -8.16 4.91
CA GLU A 64 15.15 -9.11 5.73
C GLU A 64 13.71 -9.34 5.23
N ILE A 65 13.11 -8.33 4.60
CA ILE A 65 11.78 -8.43 3.98
C ILE A 65 11.88 -9.12 2.63
N ALA A 66 12.96 -8.90 1.86
CA ALA A 66 13.14 -9.52 0.56
C ALA A 66 13.46 -11.02 0.66
N GLU A 67 14.09 -11.43 1.75
CA GLU A 67 14.47 -12.81 2.07
C GLU A 67 13.30 -13.65 2.61
N ASP A 68 12.57 -13.11 3.59
CA ASP A 68 11.48 -13.79 4.30
C ASP A 68 10.13 -13.63 3.57
N GLU A 69 9.60 -14.74 3.06
CA GLU A 69 8.31 -14.76 2.35
C GLU A 69 7.13 -14.28 3.21
N MET A 70 7.14 -14.55 4.51
CA MET A 70 6.06 -14.12 5.41
C MET A 70 6.09 -12.61 5.62
N ARG A 71 7.28 -12.01 5.75
CA ARG A 71 7.44 -10.55 5.82
C ARG A 71 7.08 -9.90 4.49
N ALA A 72 7.59 -10.43 3.37
CA ALA A 72 7.26 -9.93 2.03
C ALA A 72 5.75 -9.94 1.77
N ALA A 73 5.07 -11.04 2.11
CA ALA A 73 3.63 -11.16 1.94
C ALA A 73 2.87 -10.10 2.75
N LEU A 74 3.23 -9.89 4.02
CA LEU A 74 2.58 -8.87 4.85
C LEU A 74 2.84 -7.45 4.30
N PHE A 75 4.05 -7.17 3.83
CA PHE A 75 4.38 -5.87 3.24
C PHE A 75 3.53 -5.58 1.99
N VAL A 76 3.37 -6.57 1.12
CA VAL A 76 2.52 -6.47 -0.07
C VAL A 76 1.04 -6.33 0.31
N GLU A 77 0.54 -7.09 1.29
CA GLU A 77 -0.83 -6.98 1.78
C GLU A 77 -1.16 -5.56 2.26
N GLU A 78 -0.24 -4.93 3.00
CA GLU A 78 -0.43 -3.57 3.49
C GLU A 78 -0.29 -2.51 2.37
N LEU A 79 0.58 -2.72 1.37
CA LEU A 79 0.60 -1.88 0.16
C LEU A 79 -0.73 -1.96 -0.60
N MET A 80 -1.28 -3.16 -0.78
CA MET A 80 -2.58 -3.36 -1.41
C MET A 80 -3.71 -2.70 -0.60
N LEU A 81 -3.64 -2.72 0.73
CA LEU A 81 -4.60 -2.02 1.59
C LEU A 81 -4.55 -0.51 1.34
N VAL A 82 -3.35 0.07 1.23
CA VAL A 82 -3.14 1.49 0.91
C VAL A 82 -3.81 1.85 -0.42
N GLU A 83 -3.59 1.07 -1.47
CA GLU A 83 -4.23 1.29 -2.78
C GLU A 83 -5.76 1.21 -2.70
N GLN A 84 -6.29 0.23 -1.95
CA GLN A 84 -7.72 0.08 -1.75
C GLN A 84 -8.33 1.29 -1.02
N ILE A 85 -7.61 1.83 -0.03
CA ILE A 85 -8.02 3.04 0.70
C ILE A 85 -7.94 4.27 -0.20
N ASN A 86 -6.89 4.42 -1.01
CA ASN A 86 -6.80 5.51 -1.99
C ASN A 86 -8.00 5.49 -2.97
N ASN A 87 -8.31 4.31 -3.53
CA ASN A 87 -9.47 4.14 -4.41
C ASN A 87 -10.80 4.45 -3.70
N LEU A 88 -10.89 4.11 -2.42
CA LEU A 88 -12.03 4.44 -1.58
C LEU A 88 -12.18 5.96 -1.38
N ILE A 89 -11.08 6.68 -1.10
CA ILE A 89 -11.07 8.15 -1.01
C ILE A 89 -11.59 8.74 -2.32
N LYS A 90 -11.00 8.37 -3.46
CA LYS A 90 -11.40 8.88 -4.78
C LYS A 90 -12.88 8.66 -5.07
N ARG A 91 -13.38 7.44 -4.82
CA ARG A 91 -14.80 7.11 -5.02
C ARG A 91 -15.71 7.95 -4.12
N ALA A 92 -15.33 8.15 -2.86
CA ALA A 92 -16.11 8.95 -1.93
C ALA A 92 -16.14 10.43 -2.36
N LEU A 93 -15.00 11.01 -2.76
CA LEU A 93 -14.94 12.38 -3.25
C LEU A 93 -15.77 12.58 -4.53
N ARG A 94 -15.74 11.62 -5.47
CA ARG A 94 -16.63 11.63 -6.65
C ARG A 94 -18.11 11.62 -6.25
N ASN A 95 -18.51 10.82 -5.26
CA ASN A 95 -19.88 10.82 -4.75
C ASN A 95 -20.27 12.14 -4.07
N ALA A 96 -19.29 12.91 -3.60
CA ALA A 96 -19.47 14.24 -3.02
C ALA A 96 -19.50 15.36 -4.09
N ASP A 97 -19.49 15.01 -5.38
CA ASP A 97 -19.50 15.96 -6.51
C ASP A 97 -18.24 16.82 -6.62
N MET A 98 -17.10 16.30 -6.13
CA MET A 98 -15.81 16.99 -6.28
C MET A 98 -15.30 16.93 -7.72
N ASP A 99 -14.61 17.99 -8.14
CA ASP A 99 -13.93 18.03 -9.43
C ASP A 99 -12.70 17.12 -9.45
N GLU A 100 -12.30 16.66 -10.64
CA GLU A 100 -11.22 15.68 -10.78
C GLU A 100 -9.87 16.22 -10.29
N ARG A 101 -9.59 17.53 -10.41
CA ARG A 101 -8.32 18.10 -9.94
C ARG A 101 -8.23 18.04 -8.41
N SER A 102 -9.32 18.30 -7.71
CA SER A 102 -9.38 18.15 -6.26
C SER A 102 -9.22 16.69 -5.82
N ILE A 103 -9.75 15.74 -6.60
CA ILE A 103 -9.59 14.30 -6.36
C ILE A 103 -8.13 13.87 -6.55
N GLU A 104 -7.50 14.27 -7.65
CA GLU A 104 -6.08 14.02 -7.94
C GLU A 104 -5.19 14.62 -6.85
N TYR A 105 -5.47 15.85 -6.41
CA TYR A 105 -4.74 16.48 -5.30
C TYR A 105 -4.87 15.67 -3.99
N ALA A 106 -6.07 15.18 -3.67
CA ALA A 106 -6.28 14.35 -2.48
C ALA A 106 -5.54 13.00 -2.59
N GLU A 107 -5.52 12.37 -3.76
CA GLU A 107 -4.74 11.16 -4.03
C GLU A 107 -3.24 11.39 -3.78
N VAL A 108 -2.67 12.44 -4.38
CA VAL A 108 -1.25 12.79 -4.20
C VAL A 108 -0.94 13.05 -2.73
N LEU A 109 -1.81 13.80 -2.04
CA LEU A 109 -1.62 14.11 -0.62
C LEU A 109 -1.66 12.85 0.26
N PHE A 110 -2.59 11.93 -0.01
CA PHE A 110 -2.69 10.66 0.70
C PHE A 110 -1.45 9.79 0.48
N LEU A 111 -1.08 9.57 -0.79
CA LEU A 111 0.05 8.70 -1.13
C LEU A 111 1.37 9.23 -0.57
N ASN A 112 1.62 10.54 -0.65
CA ASN A 112 2.83 11.14 -0.08
C ASN A 112 2.94 10.95 1.44
N GLN A 113 1.83 11.12 2.18
CA GLN A 113 1.84 10.94 3.63
C GLN A 113 2.02 9.47 4.03
N VAL A 114 1.38 8.56 3.30
CA VAL A 114 1.48 7.12 3.57
C VAL A 114 2.85 6.57 3.18
N GLN A 115 3.46 7.07 2.10
CA GLN A 115 4.77 6.63 1.62
C GLN A 115 5.84 6.73 2.73
N VAL A 116 5.87 7.86 3.46
CA VAL A 116 6.82 8.08 4.56
C VAL A 116 6.66 7.03 5.66
N GLY A 117 5.42 6.65 5.98
CA GLY A 117 5.16 5.68 7.02
C GLY A 117 5.42 4.24 6.58
N ILE A 118 5.03 3.87 5.35
CA ILE A 118 5.15 2.48 4.87
C ILE A 118 6.60 2.09 4.59
N PHE A 119 7.37 2.97 3.94
CA PHE A 119 8.80 2.74 3.64
C PHE A 119 9.74 3.20 4.76
N GLY A 120 9.21 3.86 5.79
CA GLY A 120 9.94 4.21 7.00
C GLY A 120 9.63 3.25 8.13
N GLU A 121 8.82 3.71 9.10
CA GLU A 121 8.57 3.02 10.36
C GLU A 121 8.01 1.60 10.19
N PHE A 122 7.09 1.38 9.25
CA PHE A 122 6.48 0.06 9.04
C PHE A 122 7.50 -0.93 8.47
N GLN A 123 8.22 -0.54 7.41
CA GLN A 123 9.29 -1.35 6.82
C GLN A 123 10.35 -1.71 7.86
N SER A 124 10.85 -0.72 8.62
CA SER A 124 11.85 -0.95 9.67
C SER A 124 11.33 -1.88 10.77
N GLY A 125 10.10 -1.66 11.25
CA GLY A 125 9.48 -2.53 12.25
C GLY A 125 9.32 -3.97 11.76
N LEU A 126 8.94 -4.13 10.49
CA LEU A 126 8.79 -5.44 9.85
C LEU A 126 10.13 -6.18 9.70
N ALA A 127 11.19 -5.47 9.32
CA ALA A 127 12.53 -6.05 9.20
C ALA A 127 13.05 -6.59 10.54
N THR A 128 12.79 -5.89 11.64
CA THR A 128 13.32 -6.25 12.97
C THR A 128 12.42 -7.20 13.78
N THR A 129 11.21 -7.50 13.30
CA THR A 129 10.27 -8.32 14.08
C THR A 129 10.64 -9.80 14.01
N ASP A 130 10.58 -10.46 15.17
CA ASP A 130 10.71 -11.90 15.28
C ASP A 130 9.43 -12.60 14.79
N THR A 131 9.54 -13.31 13.67
CA THR A 131 8.42 -14.02 13.04
C THR A 131 8.07 -15.34 13.73
N SER A 132 8.86 -15.76 14.72
CA SER A 132 8.61 -16.96 15.52
C SER A 132 7.65 -16.71 16.69
N VAL A 133 7.38 -15.45 17.04
CA VAL A 133 6.47 -15.06 18.12
C VAL A 133 5.03 -15.09 17.63
N ASP A 134 4.12 -15.72 18.36
CA ASP A 134 2.70 -15.68 18.05
C ASP A 134 2.19 -14.22 17.99
N ASP A 135 1.23 -13.95 17.10
CA ASP A 135 0.62 -12.62 16.90
C ASP A 135 1.58 -11.49 16.46
N TRP A 136 2.81 -11.82 16.03
CA TRP A 136 3.77 -10.82 15.54
C TRP A 136 3.17 -9.90 14.46
N ARG A 137 2.36 -10.48 13.56
CA ARG A 137 1.66 -9.73 12.51
C ARG A 137 0.77 -8.66 13.10
N GLU A 138 -0.03 -9.01 14.11
CA GLU A 138 -1.01 -8.11 14.73
C GLU A 138 -0.31 -6.90 15.36
N SER A 139 0.79 -7.17 16.07
CA SER A 139 1.60 -6.16 16.75
C SER A 139 2.09 -5.07 15.79
N ILE A 140 2.63 -5.45 14.62
CA ILE A 140 3.14 -4.49 13.63
C ILE A 140 1.99 -3.73 12.96
N ILE A 141 0.96 -4.44 12.47
CA ILE A 141 -0.07 -3.79 11.65
C ILE A 141 -0.99 -2.88 12.45
N LYS A 142 -1.15 -3.10 13.76
CA LYS A 142 -2.04 -2.29 14.61
C LYS A 142 -1.67 -0.81 14.59
N ASN A 143 -0.40 -0.50 14.82
CA ASN A 143 0.08 0.89 14.80
C ASN A 143 0.04 1.47 13.39
N TRP A 144 0.47 0.69 12.41
CA TRP A 144 0.47 1.10 11.01
C TRP A 144 -0.93 1.45 10.49
N ARG A 145 -1.90 0.54 10.63
CA ARG A 145 -3.26 0.75 10.15
C ARG A 145 -3.99 1.87 10.90
N SER A 146 -3.65 2.10 12.17
CA SER A 146 -4.14 3.27 12.91
C SER A 146 -3.66 4.59 12.28
N LYS A 147 -2.38 4.67 11.89
CA LYS A 147 -1.82 5.82 11.17
C LYS A 147 -2.47 5.99 9.80
N VAL A 148 -2.60 4.92 9.02
CA VAL A 148 -3.26 4.96 7.70
C VAL A 148 -4.72 5.43 7.83
N ASN A 149 -5.45 4.95 8.84
CA ASN A 149 -6.81 5.41 9.13
C ASN A 149 -6.88 6.91 9.40
N HIS A 150 -5.94 7.42 10.21
CA HIS A 150 -5.88 8.83 10.55
C HIS A 150 -5.59 9.68 9.31
N ILE A 151 -4.54 9.32 8.54
CA ILE A 151 -4.17 10.00 7.29
C ILE A 151 -5.33 10.00 6.29
N ALA A 152 -5.96 8.84 6.07
CA ALA A 152 -7.06 8.71 5.12
C ALA A 152 -8.25 9.61 5.49
N ARG A 153 -8.59 9.70 6.78
CA ARG A 153 -9.65 10.58 7.27
C ARG A 153 -9.28 12.05 7.12
N ASP A 154 -8.09 12.43 7.55
CA ASP A 154 -7.62 13.82 7.48
C ASP A 154 -7.59 14.34 6.04
N VAL A 155 -7.04 13.55 5.11
CA VAL A 155 -7.01 13.92 3.68
C VAL A 155 -8.41 14.03 3.09
N PHE A 156 -9.30 13.09 3.41
CA PHE A 156 -10.67 13.11 2.92
C PHE A 156 -11.46 14.32 3.45
N GLU A 157 -11.35 14.64 4.74
CA GLU A 157 -12.01 15.82 5.31
C GLU A 157 -11.45 17.12 4.72
N LYS A 158 -10.13 17.25 4.61
CA LYS A 158 -9.49 18.43 3.98
C LYS A 158 -9.94 18.62 2.52
N ALA A 159 -10.21 17.54 1.80
CA ALA A 159 -10.74 17.61 0.45
C ALA A 159 -12.22 18.06 0.47
N LEU A 160 -13.05 17.50 1.35
CA LEU A 160 -14.45 17.90 1.49
C LEU A 160 -14.61 19.35 1.97
N ASP A 161 -13.73 19.86 2.82
CA ASP A 161 -13.78 21.25 3.31
C ASP A 161 -13.55 22.27 2.19
N ARG A 162 -12.88 21.84 1.12
CA ARG A 162 -12.69 22.66 -0.10
C ARG A 162 -13.87 22.56 -1.07
N ASN A 163 -14.86 21.72 -0.78
CA ASN A 163 -16.06 21.61 -1.57
C ASN A 163 -16.97 22.84 -1.36
N GLY A 164 -17.84 23.12 -2.32
CA GLY A 164 -18.72 24.28 -2.23
C GLY A 164 -19.69 24.23 -1.05
N THR A 165 -20.13 25.40 -0.61
CA THR A 165 -20.98 25.58 0.59
C THR A 165 -22.49 25.56 0.32
N THR A 166 -22.91 25.16 -0.88
CA THR A 166 -24.34 25.08 -1.21
C THR A 166 -25.01 23.95 -0.44
N ALA A 167 -26.28 24.11 -0.07
CA ALA A 167 -27.03 23.09 0.70
C ALA A 167 -26.96 21.69 0.06
N LYS A 168 -27.06 21.62 -1.27
CA LYS A 168 -26.96 20.36 -2.03
C LYS A 168 -25.57 19.71 -1.91
N LEU A 169 -24.50 20.50 -1.96
CA LEU A 169 -23.12 19.99 -1.82
C LEU A 169 -22.83 19.54 -0.39
N LEU A 170 -23.36 20.26 0.61
CA LEU A 170 -23.27 19.86 2.01
C LEU A 170 -23.97 18.53 2.28
N GLU A 171 -25.18 18.35 1.75
CA GLU A 171 -25.92 17.08 1.86
C GLU A 171 -25.14 15.91 1.25
N LYS A 172 -24.60 16.08 0.03
CA LYS A 172 -23.76 15.08 -0.63
C LYS A 172 -22.50 14.77 0.17
N SER A 173 -21.85 15.79 0.74
CA SER A 173 -20.62 15.65 1.54
C SER A 173 -20.89 14.85 2.81
N VAL A 174 -21.98 15.12 3.53
CA VAL A 174 -22.39 14.36 4.72
C VAL A 174 -22.67 12.89 4.39
N LYS A 175 -23.41 12.63 3.31
CA LYS A 175 -23.70 11.26 2.85
C LYS A 175 -22.42 10.53 2.47
N SER A 176 -21.53 11.19 1.74
CA SER A 176 -20.24 10.62 1.33
C SER A 176 -19.37 10.27 2.54
N ARG A 177 -19.29 11.16 3.54
CA ARG A 177 -18.57 10.93 4.80
C ARG A 177 -19.05 9.68 5.53
N GLY A 178 -20.36 9.50 5.67
CA GLY A 178 -20.93 8.30 6.31
C GLY A 178 -20.53 7.01 5.60
N VAL A 179 -20.59 6.99 4.26
CA VAL A 179 -20.18 5.83 3.45
C VAL A 179 -18.68 5.59 3.58
N PHE A 180 -17.87 6.64 3.44
CA PHE A 180 -16.41 6.57 3.50
C PHE A 180 -15.95 5.99 4.85
N TYR A 181 -16.42 6.56 5.97
CA TYR A 181 -16.02 6.08 7.31
C TYR A 181 -16.45 4.66 7.58
N GLY A 182 -17.66 4.28 7.12
CA GLY A 182 -18.15 2.90 7.25
C GLY A 182 -17.30 1.91 6.47
N GLN A 183 -16.89 2.25 5.25
CA GLN A 183 -16.06 1.38 4.41
C GLN A 183 -14.60 1.36 4.87
N LEU A 184 -14.05 2.50 5.28
CA LEU A 184 -12.70 2.62 5.80
C LEU A 184 -12.53 1.76 7.06
N LYS A 185 -13.47 1.85 8.01
CA LYS A 185 -13.47 0.99 9.21
C LYS A 185 -13.46 -0.49 8.85
N LYS A 186 -14.23 -0.91 7.85
CA LYS A 186 -14.28 -2.31 7.39
C LYS A 186 -12.99 -2.76 6.70
N LYS A 187 -12.29 -1.87 6.01
CA LYS A 187 -11.01 -2.17 5.34
C LYS A 187 -9.86 -2.30 6.34
N ILE A 188 -9.86 -1.47 7.38
CA ILE A 188 -8.83 -1.48 8.44
C ILE A 188 -9.05 -2.60 9.44
N ALA A 189 -10.31 -2.88 9.81
CA ALA A 189 -10.65 -3.99 10.68
C ALA A 189 -10.11 -5.28 10.06
N MET A 190 -9.18 -5.93 10.76
CA MET A 190 -8.52 -7.16 10.33
C MET A 190 -9.54 -8.18 9.84
N ARG A 191 -9.41 -8.59 8.58
CA ARG A 191 -9.79 -9.95 8.21
C ARG A 191 -8.54 -10.78 8.46
N GLU A 192 -8.54 -11.51 9.55
CA GLU A 192 -7.68 -12.68 9.71
C GLU A 192 -7.94 -13.58 8.49
N VAL A 193 -6.97 -13.62 7.57
CA VAL A 193 -6.88 -14.77 6.70
C VAL A 193 -6.35 -15.86 7.60
N GLN A 194 -7.22 -16.81 7.95
CA GLN A 194 -6.86 -18.05 8.62
C GLN A 194 -5.59 -18.58 7.96
N GLY A 195 -4.51 -18.67 8.74
CA GLY A 195 -3.35 -19.47 8.37
C GLY A 195 -3.85 -20.90 8.23
N ASN A 196 -4.06 -21.35 6.99
CA ASN A 196 -4.08 -22.77 6.74
C ASN A 196 -2.65 -23.26 7.00
N GLY A 197 -2.48 -23.92 8.15
CA GLY A 197 -1.35 -24.82 8.37
C GLY A 197 -1.31 -25.97 7.36
#